data_AF-A0A2A7D2C5-F1
#
_entry.id   AF-A0A2A7D2C5-F1
#
_cell.length_a   1.000
_cell.length_b   1.000
_cell.length_c   1.000
_cell.angle_alpha   90.00
_cell.angle_beta   90.00
_cell.angle_gamma   90.00
#
_symmetry.space_group_name_H-M   'P 1'
#
loop_
_entity.id
_entity.type
_entity.pdbx_description
1 polymer ?
#
loop_
_entity_poly.entity_id
_entity_poly.type
_entity_poly.pdbx_seq_one_letter_code
_entity_poly.pdbx_strand_id
1 'polypeptide(L)'
;MFRMILFIHILVGAICLVAGLAAMLAPKKMRLHKKLGEIYHFSFIIVLITTIGMAIIHWESSSHLLYIGFISYSLALIGYLAGKFKCKNWLAIHIGSILGSYIAIITAVLVVNVNRLPVLNNYNPLIFWLLPTIIGSPIIYIIRRKYEDSNKKNCCNLK
;
A
#
# COMPACT_ATOMS: atom_id res chain seq x y z
N MET A 1 -17.59 -19.99 8.70
CA MET A 1 -16.84 -18.86 9.32
C MET A 1 -15.83 -18.23 8.36
N PHE A 2 -14.86 -18.97 7.80
CA PHE A 2 -13.84 -18.41 6.88
C PHE A 2 -14.41 -17.60 5.69
N ARG A 3 -15.42 -18.14 4.98
CA ARG A 3 -16.05 -17.44 3.83
C ARG A 3 -16.67 -16.09 4.20
N MET A 4 -17.22 -15.94 5.41
CA MET A 4 -17.78 -14.66 5.87
C MET A 4 -16.68 -13.63 6.10
N ILE A 5 -15.59 -14.03 6.76
CA ILE A 5 -14.41 -13.16 6.98
C ILE A 5 -13.81 -12.76 5.63
N LEU A 6 -13.68 -13.71 4.70
CA LEU A 6 -13.16 -13.45 3.35
C LEU A 6 -14.05 -12.45 2.59
N PHE A 7 -15.38 -12.59 2.66
CA PHE A 7 -16.30 -11.66 1.99
C PHE A 7 -16.16 -10.23 2.55
N ILE A 8 -16.12 -10.09 3.87
CA ILE A 8 -15.88 -8.79 4.53
C ILE A 8 -14.51 -8.23 4.14
N HIS A 9 -13.47 -9.06 4.14
CA HIS A 9 -12.12 -8.65 3.76
C HIS A 9 -12.07 -8.12 2.33
N ILE A 10 -12.72 -8.78 1.38
CA ILE A 10 -12.77 -8.34 -0.03
C ILE A 10 -13.50 -7.00 -0.15
N LEU A 11 -14.65 -6.83 0.53
CA LEU A 11 -15.40 -5.57 0.50
C LEU A 11 -14.59 -4.42 1.09
N VAL A 12 -14.00 -4.60 2.27
CA VAL A 12 -13.18 -3.58 2.92
C VAL A 12 -11.90 -3.32 2.13
N GLY A 13 -11.28 -4.36 1.56
CA GLY A 13 -10.11 -4.26 0.68
C GLY A 13 -10.40 -3.46 -0.59
N ALA A 14 -11.56 -3.66 -1.21
CA ALA A 14 -11.99 -2.86 -2.36
C ALA A 14 -12.18 -1.38 -1.98
N ILE A 15 -12.82 -1.10 -0.84
CA ILE A 15 -12.96 0.26 -0.31
C ILE A 15 -11.58 0.88 -0.05
N CYS A 16 -10.66 0.12 0.53
CA CYS A 16 -9.28 0.55 0.77
C CYS A 16 -8.57 0.95 -0.55
N LEU A 17 -8.66 0.13 -1.60
CA LEU A 17 -8.04 0.41 -2.89
C LEU A 17 -8.64 1.65 -3.57
N VAL A 18 -9.97 1.77 -3.56
CA VAL A 18 -10.67 2.92 -4.14
C VAL A 18 -10.34 4.20 -3.36
N ALA A 19 -10.33 4.14 -2.03
CA ALA A 19 -9.95 5.27 -1.19
C ALA A 19 -8.49 5.69 -1.41
N GLY A 20 -7.57 4.73 -1.53
CA GLY A 20 -6.16 4.99 -1.83
C GLY A 20 -5.98 5.66 -3.20
N LEU A 21 -6.64 5.15 -4.25
CA LEU A 21 -6.58 5.74 -5.58
C LEU A 21 -7.19 7.15 -5.60
N ALA A 22 -8.36 7.32 -4.98
CA ALA A 22 -9.01 8.61 -4.86
C ALA A 22 -8.15 9.61 -4.08
N ALA A 23 -7.44 9.16 -3.03
CA ALA A 23 -6.52 10.01 -2.28
C ALA A 23 -5.33 10.48 -3.14
N MET A 24 -4.82 9.62 -4.03
CA MET A 24 -3.72 9.96 -4.94
C MET A 24 -4.14 10.93 -6.05
N LEU A 25 -5.36 10.79 -6.57
CA LEU A 25 -5.92 11.67 -7.60
C LEU A 25 -6.46 12.99 -7.02
N ALA A 26 -6.82 13.01 -5.74
CA ALA A 26 -7.37 14.20 -5.10
C ALA A 26 -6.34 15.34 -5.07
N PRO A 27 -6.77 16.59 -5.34
CA PRO A 27 -5.89 17.74 -5.30
C PRO A 27 -5.30 17.93 -3.89
N LYS A 28 -3.95 17.99 -3.81
CA LYS A 28 -3.16 18.00 -2.55
C LYS A 28 -3.50 19.13 -1.57
N LYS A 29 -4.15 20.21 -2.03
CA LYS A 29 -4.56 21.35 -1.19
C LYS A 29 -5.94 21.15 -0.52
N MET A 30 -6.68 20.12 -0.91
CA MET A 30 -8.08 19.94 -0.51
C MET A 30 -8.18 19.13 0.78
N ARG A 31 -9.11 19.50 1.67
CA ARG A 31 -9.47 18.71 2.87
C ARG A 31 -9.84 17.25 2.52
N LEU A 32 -10.24 17.01 1.27
CA LEU A 32 -10.53 15.69 0.73
C LEU A 32 -9.32 14.75 0.72
N HIS A 33 -8.11 15.21 0.35
CA HIS A 33 -6.91 14.35 0.37
C HIS A 33 -6.62 13.82 1.78
N LYS A 34 -6.78 14.69 2.80
CA LYS A 34 -6.62 14.29 4.21
C LYS A 34 -7.70 13.30 4.65
N LYS A 35 -8.97 13.57 4.34
CA LYS A 35 -10.08 12.66 4.68
C LYS A 35 -9.97 11.30 3.99
N LEU A 36 -9.63 11.28 2.70
CA LEU A 36 -9.45 10.03 1.95
C LEU A 36 -8.23 9.24 2.45
N GLY A 37 -7.16 9.93 2.84
CA GLY A 37 -6.00 9.30 3.48
C GLY A 37 -6.34 8.66 4.84
N GLU A 38 -7.19 9.30 5.64
CA GLU A 38 -7.70 8.72 6.90
C GLU A 38 -8.57 7.48 6.62
N ILE A 39 -9.51 7.56 5.66
CA ILE A 39 -10.35 6.41 5.26
C ILE A 39 -9.48 5.25 4.76
N TYR A 40 -8.46 5.52 3.95
CA TYR A 40 -7.49 4.52 3.49
C TYR A 40 -6.82 3.83 4.68
N HIS A 41 -6.30 4.60 5.63
CA HIS A 41 -5.59 4.05 6.80
C HIS A 41 -6.51 3.20 7.70
N PHE A 42 -7.70 3.70 8.03
CA PHE A 42 -8.68 2.95 8.83
C PHE A 42 -9.15 1.67 8.13
N SER A 43 -9.42 1.74 6.82
CA SER A 43 -9.79 0.56 6.03
C SER A 43 -8.66 -0.47 6.01
N PHE A 44 -7.40 -0.03 5.90
CA PHE A 44 -6.24 -0.90 5.96
C PHE A 44 -6.15 -1.65 7.31
N ILE A 45 -6.38 -0.97 8.44
CA ILE A 45 -6.36 -1.62 9.76
C ILE A 45 -7.39 -2.76 9.82
N ILE A 46 -8.60 -2.54 9.29
CA ILE A 46 -9.64 -3.57 9.24
C ILE A 46 -9.21 -4.73 8.34
N VAL A 47 -8.60 -4.45 7.18
CA VAL A 47 -8.00 -5.47 6.29
C VAL A 47 -6.94 -6.27 7.04
N LEU A 48 -6.07 -5.63 7.84
CA LEU A 48 -5.04 -6.32 8.60
C LEU A 48 -5.64 -7.24 9.67
N ILE A 49 -6.62 -6.76 10.43
CA ILE A 49 -7.33 -7.56 11.45
C ILE A 49 -8.00 -8.78 10.80
N THR A 50 -8.65 -8.60 9.66
CA THR A 50 -9.29 -9.71 8.94
C THR A 50 -8.27 -10.70 8.39
N THR A 51 -7.09 -10.26 7.91
CA THR A 51 -6.01 -11.17 7.49
C THR A 51 -5.45 -11.99 8.66
N ILE A 52 -5.31 -11.39 9.84
CA ILE A 52 -4.89 -12.12 11.05
C ILE A 52 -5.95 -13.19 11.39
N GLY A 53 -7.23 -12.82 11.35
CA GLY A 53 -8.33 -13.77 11.57
C GLY A 53 -8.33 -14.93 10.56
N MET A 54 -8.05 -14.67 9.29
CA MET A 54 -7.93 -15.72 8.26
C MET A 54 -6.70 -16.60 8.47
N ALA A 55 -5.56 -16.01 8.86
CA ALA A 55 -4.32 -16.74 9.09
C ALA A 55 -4.40 -17.71 10.28
N ILE A 56 -5.11 -17.34 11.35
CA ILE A 56 -5.34 -18.23 12.50
C ILE A 56 -6.14 -19.47 12.09
N ILE A 57 -7.12 -19.33 11.17
CA ILE A 57 -8.00 -20.44 10.77
C ILE A 57 -7.32 -21.34 9.73
N HIS A 58 -6.57 -20.80 8.78
CA HIS A 58 -5.87 -21.55 7.72
C HIS A 58 -4.40 -21.13 7.64
N TRP A 59 -3.60 -21.58 8.61
CA TRP A 59 -2.21 -21.18 8.77
C TRP A 59 -1.32 -21.55 7.57
N GLU A 60 -1.39 -22.82 7.15
CA GLU A 60 -0.58 -23.38 6.05
C GLU A 60 -0.72 -22.60 4.74
N SER A 61 -1.94 -22.15 4.39
CA SER A 61 -2.18 -21.47 3.11
C SER A 61 -2.11 -19.94 3.19
N SER A 62 -2.30 -19.33 4.37
CA SER A 62 -2.53 -17.89 4.49
C SER A 62 -1.38 -17.10 5.14
N SER A 63 -0.39 -17.80 5.70
CA SER A 63 0.76 -17.18 6.39
C SER A 63 1.52 -16.17 5.50
N HIS A 64 1.75 -16.52 4.23
CA HIS A 64 2.42 -15.64 3.26
C HIS A 64 1.72 -14.29 3.08
N LEU A 65 0.38 -14.28 3.05
CA LEU A 65 -0.41 -13.06 2.88
C LEU A 65 -0.38 -12.17 4.13
N LEU A 66 -0.27 -12.78 5.31
CA LEU A 66 -0.11 -12.05 6.56
C LEU A 66 1.21 -11.27 6.59
N TYR A 67 2.31 -11.88 6.16
CA TYR A 67 3.60 -11.18 6.10
C TYR A 67 3.55 -9.98 5.14
N ILE A 68 2.96 -10.15 3.95
CA ILE A 68 2.78 -9.04 2.99
C ILE A 68 1.89 -7.95 3.60
N GLY A 69 0.76 -8.33 4.22
CA GLY A 69 -0.16 -7.40 4.86
C GLY A 69 0.51 -6.57 5.95
N PHE A 70 1.33 -7.21 6.79
CA PHE A 70 2.05 -6.55 7.89
C PHE A 70 3.11 -5.56 7.39
N ILE A 71 3.91 -5.97 6.40
CA ILE A 71 4.92 -5.09 5.77
C ILE A 71 4.21 -3.91 5.09
N SER A 72 3.14 -4.18 4.34
CA SER A 72 2.38 -3.15 3.64
C SER A 72 1.74 -2.15 4.61
N TYR A 73 1.16 -2.62 5.71
CA TYR A 73 0.59 -1.74 6.73
C TYR A 73 1.66 -0.89 7.41
N SER A 74 2.83 -1.47 7.68
CA SER A 74 3.96 -0.74 8.27
C SER A 74 4.41 0.41 7.36
N LEU A 75 4.48 0.21 6.04
CA LEU A 75 4.73 1.27 5.07
C LEU A 75 3.61 2.32 5.06
N ALA A 76 2.35 1.89 5.06
CA ALA A 76 1.21 2.82 5.09
C ALA A 76 1.23 3.71 6.35
N LEU A 77 1.58 3.12 7.51
CA LEU A 77 1.71 3.81 8.78
C LEU A 77 2.86 4.81 8.77
N ILE A 78 4.05 4.44 8.27
CA ILE A 78 5.18 5.36 8.10
C ILE A 78 4.76 6.55 7.24
N GLY A 79 4.02 6.31 6.16
CA GLY A 79 3.52 7.38 5.29
C GLY A 79 2.55 8.31 5.98
N TYR A 80 1.60 7.74 6.73
CA TYR A 80 0.64 8.51 7.50
C TYR A 80 1.32 9.38 8.58
N LEU A 81 2.26 8.80 9.34
CA LEU A 81 3.02 9.51 10.38
C LEU A 81 3.92 10.59 9.77
N ALA A 82 4.59 10.32 8.65
CA ALA A 82 5.41 11.31 7.95
C ALA A 82 4.59 12.55 7.53
N GLY A 83 3.34 12.35 7.06
CA GLY A 83 2.42 13.43 6.74
C GLY A 83 1.97 14.25 7.97
N LYS A 84 1.90 13.61 9.15
CA LYS A 84 1.45 14.23 10.41
C LYS A 84 2.57 15.01 11.12
N PHE A 85 3.74 14.41 11.27
CA PHE A 85 4.87 15.00 12.01
C PHE A 85 5.73 15.95 11.17
N LYS A 86 5.69 15.84 9.83
CA LYS A 86 6.36 16.74 8.88
C LYS A 86 7.86 16.98 9.17
N CYS A 87 8.59 15.95 9.56
CA CYS A 87 10.04 16.01 9.80
C CYS A 87 10.86 16.27 8.50
N LYS A 88 12.19 16.32 8.60
CA LYS A 88 13.06 16.48 7.43
C LYS A 88 12.80 15.38 6.39
N ASN A 89 12.70 15.75 5.10
CA ASN A 89 12.35 14.87 3.98
C ASN A 89 10.99 14.17 4.11
N TRP A 90 10.08 14.67 4.96
CA TRP A 90 8.78 14.04 5.20
C TRP A 90 7.97 13.79 3.93
N LEU A 91 8.02 14.70 2.94
CA LEU A 91 7.24 14.58 1.72
C LEU A 91 7.72 13.39 0.87
N ALA A 92 9.04 13.21 0.79
CA ALA A 92 9.66 12.11 0.06
C ALA A 92 9.36 10.76 0.75
N ILE A 93 9.45 10.72 2.08
CA ILE A 93 9.08 9.55 2.89
C ILE A 93 7.59 9.24 2.74
N HIS A 94 6.73 10.24 2.91
CA HIS A 94 5.27 10.12 2.78
C HIS A 94 4.86 9.55 1.43
N ILE A 95 5.33 10.14 0.33
CA ILE A 95 4.98 9.69 -1.01
C ILE A 95 5.53 8.27 -1.26
N GLY A 96 6.80 8.02 -0.92
CA GLY A 96 7.42 6.72 -1.18
C GLY A 96 6.78 5.58 -0.39
N SER A 97 6.43 5.81 0.88
CA SER A 97 5.83 4.81 1.74
C SER A 97 4.35 4.57 1.44
N ILE A 98 3.57 5.60 1.09
CA ILE A 98 2.19 5.43 0.62
C ILE A 98 2.16 4.65 -0.70
N LEU A 99 2.99 5.03 -1.69
CA LEU A 99 3.07 4.31 -2.96
C LEU A 99 3.55 2.86 -2.78
N GLY A 100 4.55 2.64 -1.93
CA GLY A 100 5.05 1.29 -1.62
C GLY A 100 3.98 0.41 -0.98
N SER A 101 3.19 0.95 -0.04
CA SER A 101 2.06 0.22 0.54
C SER A 101 0.99 -0.13 -0.50
N TYR A 102 0.72 0.79 -1.45
CA TYR A 102 -0.26 0.56 -2.49
C TYR A 102 0.18 -0.55 -3.46
N ILE A 103 1.45 -0.53 -3.88
CA ILE A 103 2.04 -1.58 -4.71
C ILE A 103 1.94 -2.95 -4.01
N ALA A 104 2.24 -3.01 -2.71
CA ALA A 104 2.13 -4.26 -1.95
C ALA A 104 0.69 -4.80 -1.88
N ILE A 105 -0.33 -3.94 -1.74
CA ILE A 105 -1.74 -4.37 -1.82
C ILE A 105 -2.03 -4.95 -3.21
N ILE A 106 -1.62 -4.26 -4.28
CA ILE A 106 -1.84 -4.74 -5.66
C ILE A 106 -1.15 -6.09 -5.88
N THR A 107 0.07 -6.28 -5.37
CA THR A 107 0.77 -7.58 -5.39
C THR A 107 -0.03 -8.64 -4.65
N ALA A 108 -0.52 -8.34 -3.45
CA ALA A 108 -1.30 -9.29 -2.65
C ALA A 108 -2.57 -9.72 -3.40
N VAL A 109 -3.31 -8.77 -3.97
CA VAL A 109 -4.52 -9.05 -4.77
C VAL A 109 -4.17 -9.86 -6.02
N LEU A 110 -3.08 -9.55 -6.71
CA LEU A 110 -2.66 -10.28 -7.91
C LEU A 110 -2.29 -11.74 -7.59
N VAL A 111 -1.47 -11.94 -6.56
CA VAL A 111 -0.98 -13.27 -6.14
C VAL A 111 -2.12 -14.18 -5.69
N VAL A 112 -3.14 -13.67 -4.99
CA VAL A 112 -4.28 -14.51 -4.59
C VAL A 112 -5.23 -14.86 -5.73
N ASN A 113 -5.20 -14.10 -6.83
CA ASN A 113 -6.09 -14.29 -7.97
C ASN A 113 -5.42 -14.99 -9.16
N VAL A 114 -4.09 -15.13 -9.20
CA VAL A 114 -3.36 -15.70 -10.35
C VAL A 114 -3.86 -17.10 -10.74
N ASN A 115 -4.09 -17.96 -9.74
CA ASN A 115 -4.56 -19.34 -9.96
C ASN A 115 -6.03 -19.41 -10.41
N ARG A 116 -6.77 -18.30 -10.34
CA ARG A 116 -8.17 -18.20 -10.78
C ARG A 116 -8.31 -17.71 -12.22
N LEU A 117 -7.24 -17.17 -12.82
CA LEU A 117 -7.24 -16.63 -14.17
C LEU A 117 -6.59 -17.63 -15.15
N PRO A 118 -7.37 -18.25 -16.07
CA PRO A 118 -6.85 -19.27 -16.99
C PRO A 118 -5.68 -18.79 -17.87
N VAL A 119 -5.67 -17.50 -18.20
CA VAL A 119 -4.65 -16.85 -19.03
C VAL A 119 -3.30 -16.75 -18.31
N LEU A 120 -3.31 -16.60 -16.98
CA LEU A 120 -2.09 -16.37 -16.18
C LEU A 120 -1.57 -17.63 -15.47
N ASN A 121 -2.38 -18.69 -15.41
CA ASN A 121 -2.03 -19.96 -14.76
C ASN A 121 -0.84 -20.71 -15.41
N ASN A 122 -0.52 -20.39 -16.67
CA ASN A 122 0.61 -21.00 -17.38
C ASN A 122 1.96 -20.36 -17.03
N TYR A 123 1.98 -19.26 -16.29
CA TYR A 123 3.20 -18.53 -15.93
C TYR A 123 3.63 -18.83 -14.49
N ASN A 124 4.94 -18.78 -14.24
CA ASN A 124 5.48 -19.05 -12.91
C ASN A 124 4.95 -18.02 -11.88
N PRO A 125 4.36 -18.45 -10.75
CA PRO A 125 3.85 -17.57 -9.69
C PRO A 125 4.86 -16.52 -9.18
N LEU A 126 6.16 -16.81 -9.26
CA LEU A 126 7.24 -15.90 -8.85
C LEU A 126 7.26 -14.60 -9.66
N ILE A 127 6.84 -14.64 -10.92
CA ILE A 127 6.79 -13.46 -11.79
C ILE A 127 5.82 -12.44 -11.21
N PHE A 128 4.68 -12.88 -10.68
CA PHE A 128 3.66 -12.00 -10.08
C PHE A 128 4.07 -11.45 -8.72
N TRP A 129 4.94 -12.15 -8.01
CA TRP A 129 5.55 -11.66 -6.78
C TRP A 129 6.56 -10.54 -7.05
N LEU A 130 7.35 -10.65 -8.11
CA LEU A 130 8.46 -9.74 -8.40
C LEU A 130 8.08 -8.59 -9.33
N LEU A 131 7.12 -8.78 -10.24
CA LEU A 131 6.70 -7.78 -11.25
C LEU A 131 6.41 -6.41 -10.65
N PRO A 132 5.54 -6.29 -9.63
CA PRO A 132 5.16 -4.98 -9.10
C PRO A 132 6.32 -4.28 -8.40
N THR A 133 7.25 -5.05 -7.80
CA THR A 133 8.42 -4.52 -7.10
C THR A 133 9.49 -4.05 -8.09
N ILE A 134 9.75 -4.83 -9.15
CA ILE A 134 10.70 -4.49 -10.21
C ILE A 134 10.28 -3.21 -10.92
N ILE A 135 8.98 -3.02 -11.16
CA ILE A 135 8.45 -1.81 -11.82
C ILE A 135 8.29 -0.66 -10.82
N GLY A 136 7.77 -0.94 -9.63
CA GLY A 136 7.44 0.07 -8.63
C GLY A 136 8.66 0.71 -7.96
N SER A 137 9.70 -0.08 -7.67
CA SER A 137 10.92 0.39 -7.01
C SER A 137 11.64 1.52 -7.75
N PRO A 138 11.94 1.43 -9.08
CA PRO A 138 12.61 2.51 -9.79
C PRO A 138 11.75 3.78 -9.85
N ILE A 139 10.42 3.65 -10.00
CA ILE A 139 9.49 4.78 -10.01
C ILE A 139 9.49 5.50 -8.66
N ILE A 140 9.38 4.75 -7.55
CA ILE A 140 9.44 5.30 -6.20
C ILE A 140 10.77 6.01 -5.98
N TYR A 141 11.89 5.40 -6.37
CA TYR A 141 13.22 5.97 -6.20
C TYR A 141 13.38 7.30 -6.94
N ILE A 142 12.95 7.37 -8.20
CA ILE A 142 13.03 8.60 -9.01
C ILE A 142 12.17 9.71 -8.39
N ILE A 143 10.93 9.41 -8.00
CA ILE A 143 10.02 10.37 -7.39
C ILE A 143 10.58 10.86 -6.05
N ARG A 144 11.08 9.95 -5.21
CA ARG A 144 11.67 10.28 -3.91
C ARG A 144 12.84 11.23 -4.08
N ARG A 145 13.79 10.89 -4.96
CA ARG A 145 14.98 11.70 -5.24
C ARG A 145 14.62 13.12 -5.71
N LYS A 146 13.62 13.25 -6.59
CA LYS A 146 13.12 14.56 -7.05
C LYS A 146 12.64 15.46 -5.90
N TYR A 147 11.94 14.90 -4.92
CA TYR A 147 11.44 15.65 -3.77
C TYR A 147 12.52 15.90 -2.69
N GLU A 148 13.48 14.99 -2.51
CA GLU A 148 14.63 15.21 -1.63
C GLU A 148 15.52 16.36 -2.13
N ASP A 149 15.81 16.40 -3.44
CA ASP A 149 16.62 17.44 -4.05
C ASP A 149 15.94 18.83 -4.00
N SER A 150 14.61 18.87 -4.17
CA SER A 150 13.84 20.12 -4.04
C SER A 150 13.87 20.66 -2.62
N ASN A 151 13.81 19.80 -1.61
CA ASN A 151 13.82 20.22 -0.21
C ASN A 151 15.21 20.73 0.21
N LYS A 152 16.28 20.13 -0.32
CA LYS A 152 17.67 20.54 -0.09
C LYS A 152 17.98 21.92 -0.68
N LYS A 153 17.48 22.21 -1.89
CA LYS A 153 17.62 23.53 -2.55
C LYS A 153 16.93 24.65 -1.77
N ASN A 154 15.73 24.40 -1.24
CA ASN A 154 15.01 25.41 -0.44
C ASN A 154 15.74 25.76 0.86
N CYS A 155 16.40 24.81 1.53
CA CYS A 155 17.24 25.10 2.70
C CYS A 155 18.51 25.89 2.36
N CYS A 156 19.09 25.73 1.15
CA CYS A 156 20.26 26.52 0.73
C CYS A 156 19.90 27.93 0.29
N ASN A 157 18.70 28.17 -0.27
CA ASN A 157 18.24 29.50 -0.68
C ASN A 157 17.73 30.38 0.49
N LEU A 158 17.68 29.85 1.71
CA LEU A 158 17.26 30.55 2.93
C LEU A 158 18.44 30.94 3.84
N LYS A 159 19.68 30.72 3.38
CA LYS A 159 20.91 30.99 4.12
C LYS A 159 21.77 31.97 3.34
#